data_AF-A0A522DHG8-F1
#
_entry.id   AF-A0A522DHG8-F1
#
_cell.length_a   1.000
_cell.length_b   1.000
_cell.length_c   1.000
_cell.angle_alpha   90.00
_cell.angle_beta   90.00
_cell.angle_gamma   90.00
#
_symmetry.space_group_name_H-M   'P 1'
#
loop_
_entity.id
_entity.type
_entity.pdbx_description
1 polymer ?
#
loop_
_entity_poly.entity_id
_entity_poly.type
_entity_poly.pdbx_seq_one_letter_code
_entity_poly.pdbx_strand_id
1 'polypeptide(L)'
;MDSKSPSLFSEASPVRLREIPYNYTSFSDREIVIRLLGEESWQILESLRGERITGRSARMLFEVLGDIWAVQRNPYLEDDLLDNRKRRRALLEALRHRLRQMEKRHPELDGENADRAKRVELLITAAHQAVDAFEAHFDRTHDMRRKALALLSKHTRKDNICFDGFARVSHVTDATDWRVEYPFVVLYPCTEQEVGHLVRDCIKLGLTIIPRGGGTGYTGGAVPLTPYSAVINTEKLVEIGRVEPETSLPGAAQAYATIYTGAGVVTRRAMETAEKAGLVFACDPTSADASCVGGNVAMNAGGKKAVLWGTALDNLASWRMVTPDGNWLDVERVNHNLGKIHEQAQVSFVLKRFDAKHRQLLSEEQLLIPGAAFRKGELGKDVTDKFLGGLPGIQKEGCDGIITSARWILHKMPPHTRTFCLEFFGQVREAVPAILEIRDYLAALPKHGPARVMLAGLEHLDERYVKAVGYAGKAKHHGRPKMVLIGDIVGDDDKQVALAASEVVRLCNARNAEGFIAVSPETRKTFWLDRARTAAIAKHTNAFKINEDVVIPLPRMGDYCDGIERINIELSLRNKLRLCDALSRLLAGDLPLRAYEDNVDKTELFGDRRGLALAAIASVRAR
;
A
#
# COMPACT_ATOMS: atom_id res chain seq x y z
N MET A 1 -27.67 -35.39 9.97
CA MET A 1 -26.95 -34.86 8.81
C MET A 1 -25.78 -34.05 9.34
N ASP A 2 -24.64 -34.73 9.45
CA ASP A 2 -23.37 -34.15 9.89
C ASP A 2 -22.86 -33.15 8.85
N SER A 3 -22.53 -31.93 9.27
CA SER A 3 -21.67 -31.03 8.52
C SER A 3 -20.49 -30.66 9.41
N LYS A 4 -19.41 -31.44 9.27
CA LYS A 4 -18.09 -31.09 9.78
C LYS A 4 -17.57 -29.92 8.93
N SER A 5 -17.53 -28.73 9.51
CA SER A 5 -16.75 -27.61 9.00
C SER A 5 -15.27 -28.03 8.95
N PRO A 6 -14.55 -27.86 7.83
CA PRO A 6 -13.15 -28.23 7.75
C PRO A 6 -12.32 -27.33 8.69
N SER A 7 -11.58 -27.97 9.60
CA SER A 7 -10.59 -27.32 10.46
C SER A 7 -9.47 -26.76 9.58
N LEU A 8 -9.46 -25.45 9.36
CA LEU A 8 -8.47 -24.76 8.51
C LEU A 8 -7.11 -24.54 9.18
N PHE A 9 -6.88 -24.99 10.42
CA PHE A 9 -5.61 -24.78 11.11
C PHE A 9 -5.26 -25.99 11.99
N SER A 10 -4.21 -26.73 11.63
CA SER A 10 -3.65 -27.78 12.49
C SER A 10 -3.04 -27.16 13.75
N GLU A 11 -3.17 -27.83 14.88
CA GLU A 11 -2.59 -27.41 16.15
C GLU A 11 -1.07 -27.27 16.00
N ALA A 12 -0.58 -26.04 16.07
CA ALA A 12 0.84 -25.75 15.99
C ALA A 12 1.55 -26.30 17.24
N SER A 13 2.51 -27.20 17.03
CA SER A 13 3.47 -27.68 18.03
C SER A 13 4.26 -26.53 18.67
N PRO A 14 4.79 -26.67 19.90
CA PRO A 14 5.46 -25.60 20.62
C PRO A 14 6.73 -25.15 19.88
N VAL A 15 6.65 -24.00 19.21
CA VAL A 15 7.69 -23.50 18.30
C VAL A 15 8.89 -22.97 19.10
N ARG A 16 10.07 -23.58 18.88
CA ARG A 16 11.37 -22.92 19.09
C ARG A 16 11.34 -21.58 18.36
N LEU A 17 11.57 -20.47 19.07
CA LEU A 17 11.62 -19.11 18.50
C LEU A 17 12.79 -19.00 17.50
N ARG A 18 12.58 -19.45 16.25
CA ARG A 18 13.50 -19.44 15.09
C ARG A 18 14.83 -20.20 15.27
N GLU A 19 15.05 -21.19 14.42
CA GLU A 19 16.28 -21.99 14.34
C GLU A 19 17.28 -21.45 13.31
N ILE A 20 16.80 -20.71 12.29
CA ILE A 20 17.67 -20.04 11.32
C ILE A 20 18.23 -18.76 11.95
N PRO A 21 19.57 -18.63 12.11
CA PRO A 21 20.17 -17.42 12.65
C PRO A 21 19.99 -16.25 11.69
N TYR A 22 19.99 -15.04 12.24
CA TYR A 22 19.88 -13.79 11.46
C TYR A 22 18.61 -13.66 10.60
N ASN A 23 17.60 -14.50 10.83
CA ASN A 23 16.29 -14.31 10.23
C ASN A 23 15.60 -13.10 10.88
N TYR A 24 15.84 -11.92 10.32
CA TYR A 24 15.18 -10.65 10.68
C TYR A 24 13.97 -10.35 9.78
N THR A 25 13.56 -11.30 8.94
CA THR A 25 12.47 -11.13 7.98
C THR A 25 11.13 -11.59 8.54
N SER A 26 10.04 -11.24 7.87
CA SER A 26 8.70 -11.77 8.16
C SER A 26 8.57 -13.26 7.85
N PHE A 27 9.46 -13.82 7.01
CA PHE A 27 9.49 -15.23 6.69
C PHE A 27 9.86 -16.08 7.92
N SER A 28 9.09 -17.13 8.14
CA SER A 28 9.37 -18.24 9.04
C SER A 28 10.51 -19.12 8.52
N ASP A 29 11.10 -19.92 9.39
CA ASP A 29 12.13 -20.90 8.97
C ASP A 29 11.58 -21.87 7.92
N ARG A 30 10.29 -22.22 8.01
CA ARG A 30 9.59 -23.04 7.01
C ARG A 30 9.72 -22.43 5.62
N GLU A 31 9.36 -21.15 5.49
CA GLU A 31 9.37 -20.49 4.18
C GLU A 31 10.79 -20.33 3.63
N ILE A 32 11.77 -20.05 4.49
CA ILE A 32 13.19 -19.96 4.08
C ILE A 32 13.70 -21.33 3.61
N VAL A 33 13.43 -22.40 4.36
CA VAL A 33 13.82 -23.76 3.98
C VAL A 33 13.17 -24.14 2.64
N ILE A 34 11.86 -23.94 2.48
CA ILE A 34 11.17 -24.26 1.23
C ILE A 34 11.78 -23.51 0.06
N ARG A 35 12.14 -22.24 0.27
CA ARG A 35 12.69 -21.39 -0.77
C ARG A 35 14.11 -21.78 -1.18
N LEU A 36 14.93 -22.24 -0.24
CA LEU A 36 16.32 -22.62 -0.48
C LEU A 36 16.49 -24.09 -0.86
N LEU A 37 15.68 -24.99 -0.27
CA LEU A 37 15.85 -26.45 -0.33
C LEU A 37 14.61 -27.20 -0.87
N GLY A 38 13.46 -26.54 -1.05
CA GLY A 38 12.21 -27.17 -1.49
C GLY A 38 11.30 -27.70 -0.37
N GLU A 39 10.04 -27.98 -0.72
CA GLU A 39 9.01 -28.48 0.21
C GLU A 39 9.34 -29.87 0.77
N GLU A 40 9.91 -30.76 -0.05
CA GLU A 40 10.34 -32.10 0.36
C GLU A 40 11.35 -32.04 1.51
N SER A 41 12.34 -31.14 1.42
CA SER A 41 13.35 -30.92 2.47
C SER A 41 12.73 -30.46 3.79
N TRP A 42 11.69 -29.62 3.74
CA TRP A 42 10.97 -29.21 4.95
C TRP A 42 10.23 -30.38 5.61
N GLN A 43 9.57 -31.24 4.82
CA GLN A 43 8.87 -32.43 5.34
C GLN A 43 9.86 -33.41 5.97
N ILE A 44 11.03 -33.60 5.36
CA ILE A 44 12.10 -34.42 5.94
C ILE A 44 12.58 -33.83 7.28
N LEU A 45 12.78 -32.51 7.35
CA LEU A 45 13.18 -31.83 8.60
C LEU A 45 12.13 -31.99 9.72
N GLU A 46 10.84 -31.84 9.42
CA GLU A 46 9.75 -32.07 10.38
C GLU A 46 9.73 -33.52 10.87
N SER A 47 9.88 -34.48 9.97
CA SER A 47 9.98 -35.90 10.32
C SER A 47 11.17 -36.17 11.26
N LEU A 48 12.35 -35.64 10.94
CA LEU A 48 13.56 -35.78 11.74
C LEU A 48 13.51 -35.05 13.10
N ARG A 49 12.71 -33.98 13.23
CA ARG A 49 12.47 -33.30 14.51
C ARG A 49 11.69 -34.17 15.49
N GLY A 50 10.78 -35.02 14.99
CA GLY A 50 10.01 -35.97 15.80
C GLY A 50 10.88 -37.02 16.51
N GLU A 51 12.10 -37.27 16.03
CA GLU A 51 12.97 -38.37 16.47
C GLU A 51 13.94 -38.00 17.62
N ARG A 52 13.85 -36.80 18.23
CA ARG A 52 14.59 -36.35 19.44
C ARG A 52 16.14 -36.45 19.45
N ILE A 53 16.82 -36.80 18.34
CA ILE A 53 18.28 -37.04 18.29
C ILE A 53 19.04 -35.99 17.42
N THR A 54 18.37 -34.95 16.89
CA THR A 54 18.87 -34.15 15.74
C THR A 54 19.41 -32.74 16.06
N GLY A 55 20.03 -32.52 17.22
CA GLY A 55 20.40 -31.16 17.66
C GLY A 55 21.53 -30.45 16.88
N ARG A 56 22.66 -31.13 16.63
CA ARG A 56 23.90 -30.47 16.12
C ARG A 56 23.95 -30.32 14.60
N SER A 57 23.62 -31.36 13.83
CA SER A 57 23.64 -31.31 12.36
C SER A 57 22.53 -30.40 11.81
N ALA A 58 21.35 -30.38 12.45
CA ALA A 58 20.28 -29.45 12.08
C ALA A 58 20.69 -27.99 12.33
N ARG A 59 21.36 -27.70 13.46
CA ARG A 59 21.89 -26.36 13.73
C ARG A 59 22.87 -25.91 12.65
N MET A 60 23.78 -26.78 12.22
CA MET A 60 24.73 -26.44 11.15
C MET A 60 24.06 -26.20 9.80
N LEU A 61 23.04 -27.00 9.47
CA LEU A 61 22.22 -26.76 8.28
C LEU A 61 21.57 -25.37 8.36
N PHE A 62 20.91 -25.06 9.47
CA PHE A 62 20.27 -23.75 9.65
C PHE A 62 21.27 -22.59 9.64
N GLU A 63 22.48 -22.76 10.15
CA GLU A 63 23.56 -21.76 10.02
C GLU A 63 23.97 -21.54 8.56
N VAL A 64 24.08 -22.60 7.75
CA VAL A 64 24.35 -22.48 6.30
C VAL A 64 23.22 -21.74 5.59
N LEU A 65 21.97 -22.13 5.86
CA LEU A 65 20.79 -21.46 5.28
C LEU A 65 20.66 -20.00 5.73
N GLY A 66 20.96 -19.73 6.99
CA GLY A 66 20.93 -18.38 7.57
C GLY A 66 21.94 -17.45 6.92
N ASP A 67 23.16 -17.91 6.66
CA ASP A 67 24.17 -17.12 5.97
C ASP A 67 23.78 -16.83 4.52
N ILE A 68 23.26 -17.83 3.77
CA ILE A 68 22.74 -17.64 2.41
C ILE A 68 21.60 -16.61 2.43
N TRP A 69 20.64 -16.79 3.33
CA TRP A 69 19.46 -15.94 3.44
C TRP A 69 19.81 -14.49 3.82
N ALA A 70 20.73 -14.31 4.77
CA ALA A 70 21.19 -13.00 5.21
C ALA A 70 21.81 -12.19 4.06
N VAL A 71 22.59 -12.84 3.19
CA VAL A 71 23.17 -12.20 2.01
C VAL A 71 22.09 -11.90 0.96
N GLN A 72 21.24 -12.88 0.62
CA GLN A 72 20.19 -12.69 -0.39
C GLN A 72 19.18 -11.60 -0.01
N ARG A 73 18.97 -11.37 1.29
CA ARG A 73 18.03 -10.36 1.81
C ARG A 73 18.66 -9.02 2.14
N ASN A 74 19.96 -8.87 1.94
CA ASN A 74 20.67 -7.62 2.19
C ASN A 74 21.48 -7.21 0.96
N PRO A 75 20.93 -6.32 0.12
CA PRO A 75 21.62 -5.79 -1.07
C PRO A 75 23.02 -5.25 -0.78
N TYR A 76 23.27 -4.67 0.40
CA TYR A 76 24.60 -4.17 0.76
C TYR A 76 25.63 -5.29 0.96
N LEU A 77 25.22 -6.42 1.56
CA LEU A 77 26.09 -7.59 1.70
C LEU A 77 26.31 -8.28 0.36
N GLU A 78 25.25 -8.38 -0.45
CA GLU A 78 25.35 -8.92 -1.81
C GLU A 78 26.32 -8.10 -2.67
N ASP A 79 26.21 -6.77 -2.66
CA ASP A 79 27.09 -5.86 -3.40
C ASP A 79 28.55 -5.96 -2.92
N ASP A 80 28.81 -5.99 -1.61
CA ASP A 80 30.17 -6.17 -1.06
C ASP A 80 30.81 -7.48 -1.55
N LEU A 81 30.03 -8.56 -1.62
CA LEU A 81 30.52 -9.87 -2.07
C LEU A 81 30.66 -9.95 -3.60
N LEU A 82 29.87 -9.21 -4.36
CA LEU A 82 30.05 -9.05 -5.81
C LEU A 82 31.36 -8.32 -6.12
N ASP A 83 31.68 -7.27 -5.37
CA ASP A 83 32.86 -6.43 -5.59
C ASP A 83 34.13 -7.07 -4.98
N ASN A 84 34.00 -7.84 -3.90
CA ASN A 84 35.12 -8.44 -3.18
C ASN A 84 35.18 -9.98 -3.32
N ARG A 85 35.83 -10.43 -4.40
CA ARG A 85 36.03 -11.88 -4.68
C ARG A 85 36.70 -12.65 -3.53
N LYS A 86 37.57 -12.02 -2.74
CA LYS A 86 38.25 -12.66 -1.60
C LYS A 86 37.27 -12.96 -0.47
N ARG A 87 36.41 -11.99 -0.12
CA ARG A 87 35.35 -12.17 0.89
C ARG A 87 34.31 -13.20 0.43
N ARG A 88 33.90 -13.11 -0.83
CA ARG A 88 33.01 -14.11 -1.47
C ARG A 88 33.57 -15.53 -1.33
N ARG A 89 34.83 -15.73 -1.70
CA ARG A 89 35.50 -17.04 -1.58
C ARG A 89 35.58 -17.53 -0.13
N ALA A 90 35.92 -16.65 0.82
CA ALA A 90 36.00 -17.01 2.24
C ALA A 90 34.64 -17.46 2.79
N LEU A 91 33.55 -16.78 2.43
CA LEU A 91 32.19 -17.20 2.79
C LEU A 91 31.86 -18.58 2.21
N LEU A 92 32.07 -18.78 0.91
CA LEU A 92 31.78 -20.05 0.24
C LEU A 92 32.60 -21.21 0.82
N GLU A 93 33.88 -20.98 1.13
CA GLU A 93 34.73 -21.98 1.78
C GLU A 93 34.22 -22.34 3.19
N ALA A 94 33.73 -21.35 3.96
CA ALA A 94 33.12 -21.57 5.27
C ALA A 94 31.82 -22.38 5.18
N LEU A 95 30.92 -22.06 4.24
CA LEU A 95 29.68 -22.81 4.00
C LEU A 95 29.98 -24.27 3.63
N ARG A 96 30.87 -24.48 2.63
CA ARG A 96 31.29 -25.82 2.20
C ARG A 96 32.01 -26.59 3.32
N HIS A 97 32.76 -25.91 4.19
CA HIS A 97 33.39 -26.54 5.36
C HIS A 97 32.35 -27.06 6.36
N ARG A 98 31.29 -26.30 6.65
CA ARG A 98 30.20 -26.77 7.52
C ARG A 98 29.47 -27.97 6.94
N LEU A 99 29.19 -27.98 5.63
CA LEU A 99 28.56 -29.14 4.96
C LEU A 99 29.45 -30.40 5.05
N ARG A 100 30.76 -30.28 4.82
CA ARG A 100 31.70 -31.40 5.01
C ARG A 100 31.77 -31.92 6.45
N GLN A 101 31.62 -31.04 7.44
CA GLN A 101 31.53 -31.46 8.84
C GLN A 101 30.23 -32.21 9.14
N MET A 102 29.12 -31.88 8.45
CA MET A 102 27.86 -32.64 8.55
C MET A 102 28.00 -34.03 7.92
N GLU A 103 28.61 -34.12 6.74
CA GLU A 103 28.91 -35.40 6.07
C GLU A 103 29.80 -36.30 6.92
N LYS A 104 30.83 -35.77 7.56
CA LYS A 104 31.71 -36.58 8.43
C LYS A 104 31.00 -37.20 9.63
N ARG A 105 29.87 -36.62 10.06
CA ARG A 105 29.03 -37.13 11.15
C ARG A 105 27.94 -38.08 10.67
N HIS A 106 27.74 -38.19 9.36
CA HIS A 106 26.74 -39.08 8.75
C HIS A 106 27.05 -40.57 9.00
N PRO A 107 28.30 -41.06 8.90
CA PRO A 107 28.65 -42.46 9.20
C PRO A 107 28.43 -42.87 10.67
N GLU A 108 28.41 -41.92 11.61
CA GLU A 108 28.10 -42.19 13.03
C GLU A 108 26.61 -42.54 13.23
N LEU A 109 25.74 -42.30 12.23
CA LEU A 109 24.29 -42.54 12.25
C LEU A 109 23.89 -43.82 11.50
N ASP A 110 24.74 -44.34 10.62
CA ASP A 110 24.49 -45.58 9.83
C ASP A 110 24.35 -46.82 10.71
N GLY A 111 24.89 -46.80 11.93
CA GLY A 111 24.78 -47.91 12.89
C GLY A 111 23.41 -48.06 13.58
N GLU A 112 22.54 -47.03 13.56
CA GLU A 112 21.32 -47.02 14.39
C GLU A 112 20.00 -46.96 13.60
N ASN A 113 19.94 -46.40 12.37
CA ASN A 113 18.72 -46.44 11.52
C ASN A 113 19.00 -46.02 10.05
N ALA A 114 18.99 -46.99 9.11
CA ALA A 114 19.29 -46.75 7.69
C ALA A 114 18.33 -45.78 6.98
N ASP A 115 17.05 -45.74 7.37
CA ASP A 115 16.07 -44.81 6.79
C ASP A 115 16.38 -43.35 7.19
N ARG A 116 16.80 -43.16 8.44
CA ARG A 116 17.21 -41.85 8.95
C ARG A 116 18.46 -41.33 8.24
N ALA A 117 19.45 -42.20 8.03
CA ALA A 117 20.68 -41.85 7.32
C ALA A 117 20.37 -41.36 5.89
N LYS A 118 19.49 -42.06 5.16
CA LYS A 118 19.04 -41.65 3.83
C LYS A 118 18.35 -40.29 3.83
N ARG A 119 17.47 -40.02 4.79
CA ARG A 119 16.79 -38.71 4.95
C ARG A 119 17.78 -37.57 5.22
N VAL A 120 18.80 -37.80 6.04
CA VAL A 120 19.86 -36.81 6.31
C VAL A 120 20.72 -36.57 5.07
N GLU A 121 21.04 -37.62 4.30
CA GLU A 121 21.79 -37.52 3.04
C GLU A 121 21.07 -36.66 2.00
N LEU A 122 19.74 -36.80 1.89
CA LEU A 122 18.91 -35.96 1.03
C LEU A 122 19.01 -34.47 1.42
N LEU A 123 18.98 -34.16 2.72
CA LEU A 123 19.13 -32.78 3.20
C LEU A 123 20.52 -32.21 2.95
N ILE A 124 21.58 -33.00 3.13
CA ILE A 124 22.96 -32.58 2.84
C ILE A 124 23.12 -32.29 1.34
N THR A 125 22.57 -33.17 0.50
CA THR A 125 22.58 -33.00 -0.96
C THR A 125 21.85 -31.72 -1.37
N ALA A 126 20.66 -31.48 -0.84
CA ALA A 126 19.91 -30.25 -1.08
C ALA A 126 20.68 -29.01 -0.60
N ALA A 127 21.38 -29.10 0.55
CA ALA A 127 22.17 -27.99 1.07
C ALA A 127 23.39 -27.66 0.18
N HIS A 128 24.07 -28.67 -0.38
CA HIS A 128 25.13 -28.43 -1.37
C HIS A 128 24.58 -27.76 -2.62
N GLN A 129 23.45 -28.23 -3.14
CA GLN A 129 22.79 -27.61 -4.29
C GLN A 129 22.44 -26.14 -4.02
N ALA A 130 21.98 -25.83 -2.80
CA ALA A 130 21.71 -24.44 -2.39
C ALA A 130 22.98 -23.58 -2.36
N VAL A 131 24.10 -24.11 -1.85
CA VAL A 131 25.39 -23.40 -1.85
C VAL A 131 25.92 -23.20 -3.28
N ASP A 132 25.81 -24.20 -4.15
CA ASP A 132 26.22 -24.08 -5.56
C ASP A 132 25.33 -23.07 -6.32
N ALA A 133 24.02 -23.08 -6.07
CA ALA A 133 23.09 -22.10 -6.64
C ALA A 133 23.39 -20.67 -6.16
N PHE A 134 23.76 -20.51 -4.88
CA PHE A 134 24.19 -19.26 -4.27
C PHE A 134 25.52 -18.77 -4.84
N GLU A 135 26.49 -19.65 -5.06
CA GLU A 135 27.75 -19.29 -5.72
C GLU A 135 27.51 -18.81 -7.15
N ALA A 136 26.77 -19.58 -7.94
CA ALA A 136 26.48 -19.27 -9.33
C ALA A 136 25.62 -18.00 -9.48
N HIS A 137 24.89 -17.59 -8.43
CA HIS A 137 24.10 -16.35 -8.41
C HIS A 137 24.96 -15.11 -8.58
N PHE A 138 26.15 -15.06 -7.99
CA PHE A 138 27.03 -13.89 -8.10
C PHE A 138 27.49 -13.67 -9.54
N ASP A 139 27.89 -14.73 -10.23
CA ASP A 139 28.38 -14.64 -11.60
C ASP A 139 27.24 -14.33 -12.58
N ARG A 140 26.06 -14.95 -12.40
CA ARG A 140 24.84 -14.57 -13.15
C ARG A 140 24.48 -13.10 -12.96
N THR A 141 24.52 -12.61 -11.72
CA THR A 141 24.20 -11.22 -11.38
C THR A 141 25.19 -10.26 -12.04
N HIS A 142 26.49 -10.56 -11.97
CA HIS A 142 27.52 -9.76 -12.62
C HIS A 142 27.30 -9.66 -14.14
N ASP A 143 27.06 -10.80 -14.79
CA ASP A 143 26.80 -10.84 -16.23
C ASP A 143 25.54 -10.09 -16.62
N MET A 144 24.48 -10.23 -15.82
CA MET A 144 23.22 -9.55 -16.03
C MET A 144 23.37 -8.02 -15.87
N ARG A 145 24.09 -7.56 -14.84
CA ARG A 145 24.37 -6.13 -14.62
C ARG A 145 25.17 -5.54 -15.79
N ARG A 146 26.17 -6.28 -16.30
CA ARG A 146 26.96 -5.89 -17.47
C ARG A 146 26.08 -5.75 -18.73
N LYS A 147 25.21 -6.74 -19.00
CA LYS A 147 24.27 -6.68 -20.14
C LYS A 147 23.29 -5.52 -20.01
N ALA A 148 22.73 -5.33 -18.80
CA ALA A 148 21.80 -4.25 -18.52
C ALA A 148 22.45 -2.87 -18.73
N LEU A 149 23.66 -2.65 -18.20
CA LEU A 149 24.42 -1.42 -18.43
C LEU A 149 24.68 -1.19 -19.92
N ALA A 150 25.09 -2.21 -20.66
CA ALA A 150 25.40 -2.09 -22.09
C ALA A 150 24.19 -1.69 -22.95
N LEU A 151 22.98 -2.13 -22.57
CA LEU A 151 21.73 -1.77 -23.26
C LEU A 151 21.21 -0.41 -22.78
N LEU A 152 20.94 -0.28 -21.48
CA LEU A 152 20.22 0.86 -20.92
C LEU A 152 21.02 2.17 -20.98
N SER A 153 22.36 2.11 -20.90
CA SER A 153 23.20 3.32 -20.96
C SER A 153 23.27 3.97 -22.35
N LYS A 154 22.69 3.34 -23.37
CA LYS A 154 22.48 3.96 -24.69
C LYS A 154 21.39 5.04 -24.68
N HIS A 155 20.50 4.97 -23.70
CA HIS A 155 19.27 5.76 -23.67
C HIS A 155 19.21 6.69 -22.46
N THR A 156 19.78 6.28 -21.32
CA THR A 156 19.87 7.12 -20.12
C THR A 156 21.30 7.18 -19.60
N ARG A 157 21.57 8.12 -18.69
CA ARG A 157 22.90 8.25 -18.07
C ARG A 157 23.17 7.06 -17.12
N LYS A 158 24.44 6.69 -16.96
CA LYS A 158 24.81 5.52 -16.13
C LYS A 158 24.39 5.67 -14.66
N ASP A 159 24.42 6.88 -14.13
CA ASP A 159 23.96 7.24 -12.78
C ASP A 159 22.43 7.13 -12.59
N ASN A 160 21.67 6.98 -13.67
CA ASN A 160 20.24 6.66 -13.63
C ASN A 160 19.96 5.14 -13.64
N ILE A 161 20.99 4.30 -13.69
CA ILE A 161 20.89 2.83 -13.71
C ILE A 161 21.45 2.30 -12.40
N CYS A 162 20.59 2.18 -11.39
CA CYS A 162 21.01 1.94 -10.02
C CYS A 162 20.83 0.46 -9.62
N PHE A 163 21.95 -0.20 -9.35
CA PHE A 163 22.00 -1.55 -8.78
C PHE A 163 22.34 -1.56 -7.29
N ASP A 164 22.67 -0.40 -6.73
CA ASP A 164 23.15 -0.27 -5.36
C ASP A 164 22.07 -0.56 -4.32
N GLY A 165 22.52 -0.96 -3.13
CA GLY A 165 21.64 -1.28 -2.02
C GLY A 165 20.70 -0.14 -1.60
N PHE A 166 21.10 1.14 -1.69
CA PHE A 166 20.23 2.25 -1.28
C PHE A 166 19.03 2.40 -2.21
N ALA A 167 19.26 2.41 -3.52
CA ALA A 167 18.19 2.45 -4.51
C ALA A 167 17.25 1.24 -4.35
N ARG A 168 17.80 0.02 -4.28
CA ARG A 168 17.00 -1.22 -4.18
C ARG A 168 16.18 -1.29 -2.90
N VAL A 169 16.75 -0.91 -1.76
CA VAL A 169 16.04 -0.91 -0.46
C VAL A 169 14.94 0.14 -0.42
N SER A 170 15.18 1.33 -0.97
CA SER A 170 14.18 2.41 -1.01
C SER A 170 12.99 2.10 -1.94
N HIS A 171 13.15 1.12 -2.84
CA HIS A 171 12.15 0.74 -3.86
C HIS A 171 11.57 -0.66 -3.66
N VAL A 172 11.86 -1.32 -2.53
CA VAL A 172 11.37 -2.67 -2.20
C VAL A 172 9.89 -2.70 -1.79
N THR A 173 9.34 -1.56 -1.37
CA THR A 173 7.99 -1.45 -0.80
C THR A 173 7.28 -0.17 -1.21
N ASP A 174 5.96 -0.17 -1.11
CA ASP A 174 5.10 1.02 -1.06
C ASP A 174 4.53 1.20 0.36
N ALA A 175 3.42 1.95 0.51
CA ALA A 175 2.79 2.21 1.80
C ALA A 175 2.07 1.00 2.43
N THR A 176 2.00 -0.15 1.73
CA THR A 176 1.63 -1.45 2.33
C THR A 176 2.69 -1.98 3.29
N ASP A 177 3.93 -1.48 3.20
CA ASP A 177 5.10 -1.94 3.95
C ASP A 177 5.51 -3.40 3.65
N TRP A 178 5.04 -3.97 2.54
CA TRP A 178 5.40 -5.31 2.09
C TRP A 178 6.76 -5.32 1.41
N ARG A 179 7.68 -6.16 1.92
CA ARG A 179 9.06 -6.30 1.42
C ARG A 179 9.28 -7.70 0.86
N VAL A 180 8.60 -8.03 -0.24
CA VAL A 180 8.63 -9.38 -0.85
C VAL A 180 9.98 -9.61 -1.52
N GLU A 181 10.26 -8.97 -2.66
CA GLU A 181 11.55 -9.03 -3.36
C GLU A 181 12.22 -7.66 -3.48
N TYR A 182 13.54 -7.65 -3.59
CA TYR A 182 14.28 -6.47 -4.01
C TYR A 182 14.29 -6.38 -5.54
N PRO A 183 14.15 -5.17 -6.11
CA PRO A 183 14.29 -5.03 -7.55
C PRO A 183 15.73 -5.36 -7.98
N PHE A 184 15.88 -5.88 -9.19
CA PHE A 184 17.19 -6.10 -9.81
C PHE A 184 17.89 -4.77 -10.07
N VAL A 185 17.13 -3.80 -10.62
CA VAL A 185 17.62 -2.48 -10.98
C VAL A 185 16.52 -1.44 -10.76
N VAL A 186 16.92 -0.23 -10.36
CA VAL A 186 16.05 0.94 -10.34
C VAL A 186 16.52 1.91 -11.42
N LEU A 187 15.59 2.38 -12.24
CA LEU A 187 15.84 3.28 -13.36
C LEU A 187 15.17 4.63 -13.13
N TYR A 188 15.91 5.72 -13.34
CA TYR A 188 15.42 7.09 -13.14
C TYR A 188 15.48 7.89 -14.45
N PRO A 189 14.54 7.71 -15.39
CA PRO A 189 14.50 8.49 -16.63
C PRO A 189 14.45 10.00 -16.32
N CYS A 190 15.34 10.77 -16.94
CA CYS A 190 15.36 12.24 -16.77
C CYS A 190 14.41 12.94 -17.74
N THR A 191 14.08 12.30 -18.85
CA THR A 191 13.17 12.81 -19.87
C THR A 191 12.17 11.75 -20.27
N GLU A 192 10.99 12.15 -20.73
CA GLU A 192 9.95 11.22 -21.14
C GLU A 192 10.45 10.35 -22.33
N GLN A 193 11.29 10.91 -23.22
CA GLN A 193 11.86 10.25 -24.39
C GLN A 193 12.68 8.99 -24.07
N GLU A 194 13.19 8.88 -22.84
CA GLU A 194 13.95 7.71 -22.38
C GLU A 194 13.03 6.51 -22.11
N VAL A 195 11.79 6.73 -21.67
CA VAL A 195 10.92 5.69 -21.08
C VAL A 195 10.64 4.55 -22.06
N GLY A 196 10.26 4.85 -23.31
CA GLY A 196 10.01 3.83 -24.34
C GLY A 196 11.20 2.91 -24.62
N HIS A 197 12.40 3.48 -24.62
CA HIS A 197 13.62 2.72 -24.84
C HIS A 197 13.96 1.82 -23.64
N LEU A 198 13.84 2.37 -22.41
CA LEU A 198 14.06 1.60 -21.18
C LEU A 198 13.08 0.43 -21.05
N VAL A 199 11.80 0.64 -21.40
CA VAL A 199 10.79 -0.42 -21.42
C VAL A 199 11.20 -1.57 -22.34
N ARG A 200 11.59 -1.27 -23.59
CA ARG A 200 12.02 -2.28 -24.55
C ARG A 200 13.24 -3.07 -24.09
N ASP A 201 14.24 -2.38 -23.57
CA ASP A 201 15.48 -3.02 -23.17
C ASP A 201 15.31 -3.85 -21.88
N CYS A 202 14.46 -3.41 -20.93
CA CYS A 202 14.06 -4.23 -19.79
C CYS A 202 13.35 -5.52 -20.22
N ILE A 203 12.44 -5.45 -21.22
CA ILE A 203 11.77 -6.63 -21.76
C ILE A 203 12.75 -7.58 -22.45
N LYS A 204 13.70 -7.06 -23.24
CA LYS A 204 14.77 -7.88 -23.85
C LYS A 204 15.65 -8.57 -22.81
N LEU A 205 15.83 -7.95 -21.65
CA LEU A 205 16.53 -8.50 -20.50
C LEU A 205 15.68 -9.50 -19.70
N GLY A 206 14.40 -9.69 -20.03
CA GLY A 206 13.50 -10.55 -19.28
C GLY A 206 13.14 -10.02 -17.89
N LEU A 207 13.22 -8.70 -17.70
CA LEU A 207 12.87 -8.05 -16.43
C LEU A 207 11.37 -7.68 -16.42
N THR A 208 10.70 -8.01 -15.31
CA THR A 208 9.35 -7.49 -15.04
C THR A 208 9.45 -6.00 -14.72
N ILE A 209 8.67 -5.16 -15.42
CA ILE A 209 8.71 -3.72 -15.24
C ILE A 209 7.66 -3.29 -14.23
N ILE A 210 8.07 -2.45 -13.28
CA ILE A 210 7.19 -1.85 -12.28
C ILE A 210 7.34 -0.32 -12.38
N PRO A 211 6.35 0.40 -12.92
CA PRO A 211 6.38 1.86 -12.89
C PRO A 211 6.16 2.36 -11.46
N ARG A 212 6.87 3.42 -11.11
CA ARG A 212 6.80 4.02 -9.78
C ARG A 212 6.86 5.54 -9.85
N GLY A 213 6.10 6.19 -8.97
CA GLY A 213 6.29 7.59 -8.59
C GLY A 213 6.69 7.66 -7.12
N GLY A 214 5.96 8.40 -6.29
CA GLY A 214 6.26 8.54 -4.85
C GLY A 214 6.12 7.27 -3.98
N GLY A 215 5.70 6.12 -4.52
CA GLY A 215 5.57 4.88 -3.74
C GLY A 215 4.53 4.92 -2.62
N THR A 216 3.52 5.79 -2.72
CA THR A 216 2.51 6.02 -1.66
C THR A 216 1.26 5.15 -1.79
N GLY A 217 1.29 4.12 -2.65
CA GLY A 217 0.15 3.24 -2.89
C GLY A 217 -0.10 2.27 -1.73
N TYR A 218 -1.36 1.86 -1.53
CA TYR A 218 -1.78 0.90 -0.50
C TYR A 218 -2.25 -0.44 -1.06
N THR A 219 -2.01 -0.71 -2.34
CA THR A 219 -2.44 -1.94 -3.04
C THR A 219 -1.29 -2.90 -3.38
N GLY A 220 -0.04 -2.53 -3.06
CA GLY A 220 1.13 -3.35 -3.41
C GLY A 220 1.57 -3.20 -4.87
N GLY A 221 0.97 -2.28 -5.64
CA GLY A 221 1.23 -2.11 -7.08
C GLY A 221 2.67 -1.72 -7.42
N ALA A 222 3.46 -1.21 -6.45
CA ALA A 222 4.87 -0.87 -6.63
C ALA A 222 5.83 -1.83 -5.89
N VAL A 223 5.33 -2.96 -5.38
CA VAL A 223 6.11 -3.97 -4.65
C VAL A 223 6.66 -5.02 -5.63
N PRO A 224 7.99 -5.23 -5.70
CA PRO A 224 8.54 -6.31 -6.50
C PRO A 224 8.19 -7.69 -5.95
N LEU A 225 7.65 -8.55 -6.82
CA LEU A 225 7.31 -9.94 -6.49
C LEU A 225 8.33 -10.96 -7.04
N THR A 226 9.29 -10.49 -7.84
CA THR A 226 10.36 -11.30 -8.43
C THR A 226 11.70 -10.57 -8.31
N PRO A 227 12.81 -11.30 -8.05
CA PRO A 227 14.15 -10.71 -8.02
C PRO A 227 14.58 -10.15 -9.38
N TYR A 228 13.96 -10.60 -10.49
CA TYR A 228 14.23 -10.12 -11.84
C TYR A 228 13.22 -9.04 -12.27
N SER A 229 13.19 -7.95 -11.51
CA SER A 229 12.31 -6.81 -11.76
C SER A 229 13.10 -5.51 -11.95
N ALA A 230 12.63 -4.65 -12.85
CA ALA A 230 13.11 -3.29 -13.04
C ALA A 230 12.06 -2.31 -12.52
N VAL A 231 12.40 -1.51 -11.53
CA VAL A 231 11.54 -0.40 -11.09
C VAL A 231 11.91 0.83 -11.91
N ILE A 232 10.98 1.36 -12.69
CA ILE A 232 11.16 2.61 -13.44
C ILE A 232 10.51 3.73 -12.62
N ASN A 233 11.31 4.49 -11.89
CA ASN A 233 10.85 5.59 -11.07
C ASN A 233 10.83 6.91 -11.87
N THR A 234 9.62 7.44 -12.07
CA THR A 234 9.33 8.65 -12.83
C THR A 234 9.61 9.95 -12.06
N GLU A 235 10.12 9.89 -10.83
CA GLU A 235 10.34 11.05 -9.94
C GLU A 235 11.19 12.18 -10.52
N LYS A 236 11.99 11.94 -11.57
CA LYS A 236 12.78 12.97 -12.26
C LYS A 236 12.00 13.71 -13.37
N LEU A 237 10.82 13.21 -13.77
CA LEU A 237 9.92 13.85 -14.73
C LEU A 237 9.11 14.96 -14.05
N VAL A 238 9.79 16.00 -13.57
CA VAL A 238 9.24 17.04 -12.66
C VAL A 238 8.82 18.33 -13.38
N GLU A 239 8.69 18.31 -14.70
CA GLU A 239 8.27 19.49 -15.46
C GLU A 239 6.87 19.93 -15.04
N ILE A 240 6.74 21.23 -14.72
CA ILE A 240 5.45 21.88 -14.46
C ILE A 240 5.34 23.04 -15.45
N GLY A 241 4.34 22.97 -16.33
CA GLY A 241 4.03 24.05 -17.24
C GLY A 241 3.43 25.25 -16.52
N ARG A 242 3.38 26.40 -17.21
CA ARG A 242 2.61 27.54 -16.73
C ARG A 242 1.12 27.21 -16.67
N VAL A 243 0.40 27.88 -15.79
CA VAL A 243 -1.06 27.89 -15.83
C VAL A 243 -1.51 28.65 -17.08
N GLU A 244 -2.28 27.99 -17.92
CA GLU A 244 -2.82 28.55 -19.17
C GLU A 244 -4.30 28.85 -18.96
N PRO A 245 -4.72 30.11 -18.75
CA PRO A 245 -6.08 30.45 -18.30
C PRO A 245 -7.16 30.19 -19.35
N GLU A 246 -6.80 30.19 -20.63
CA GLU A 246 -7.72 30.09 -21.77
C GLU A 246 -7.24 29.02 -22.76
N THR A 247 -7.19 27.77 -22.30
CA THR A 247 -6.87 26.64 -23.19
C THR A 247 -8.13 26.19 -23.93
N SER A 248 -8.09 26.12 -25.26
CA SER A 248 -9.15 25.48 -26.04
C SER A 248 -9.03 23.97 -25.92
N LEU A 249 -10.05 23.33 -25.34
CA LEU A 249 -10.14 21.87 -25.26
C LEU A 249 -10.96 21.36 -26.45
N PRO A 250 -10.58 20.22 -27.08
CA PRO A 250 -11.30 19.69 -28.23
C PRO A 250 -12.80 19.48 -27.93
N GLY A 251 -13.65 20.14 -28.71
CA GLY A 251 -15.11 20.04 -28.59
C GLY A 251 -15.71 20.66 -27.33
N ALA A 252 -14.94 21.29 -26.45
CA ALA A 252 -15.49 22.06 -25.34
C ALA A 252 -16.05 23.40 -25.83
N ALA A 253 -17.21 23.79 -25.31
CA ALA A 253 -17.90 25.02 -25.72
C ALA A 253 -17.16 26.31 -25.33
N GLN A 254 -16.28 26.25 -24.32
CA GLN A 254 -15.53 27.38 -23.80
C GLN A 254 -14.09 26.99 -23.51
N ALA A 255 -13.19 27.97 -23.63
CA ALA A 255 -11.82 27.82 -23.15
C ALA A 255 -11.80 27.66 -21.63
N TYR A 256 -10.79 26.98 -21.11
CA TYR A 256 -10.69 26.70 -19.68
C TYR A 256 -9.25 26.72 -19.20
N ALA A 257 -9.07 26.97 -17.90
CA ALA A 257 -7.74 27.02 -17.31
C ALA A 257 -7.14 25.61 -17.24
N THR A 258 -5.90 25.44 -17.70
CA THR A 258 -5.19 24.15 -17.63
C THR A 258 -3.75 24.30 -17.13
N ILE A 259 -3.16 23.16 -16.75
CA ILE A 259 -1.74 23.04 -16.40
C ILE A 259 -1.16 21.74 -16.94
N TYR A 260 0.05 21.80 -17.49
CA TYR A 260 0.85 20.63 -17.88
C TYR A 260 1.72 20.17 -16.72
N THR A 261 1.86 18.86 -16.56
CA THR A 261 2.70 18.24 -15.54
C THR A 261 3.36 16.97 -16.08
N GLY A 262 4.66 16.78 -15.81
CA GLY A 262 5.32 15.49 -15.92
C GLY A 262 4.86 14.53 -14.81
N ALA A 263 5.01 13.22 -15.05
CA ALA A 263 4.54 12.17 -14.15
C ALA A 263 5.20 12.19 -12.76
N GLY A 264 6.43 12.70 -12.66
CA GLY A 264 7.22 12.80 -11.43
C GLY A 264 6.87 13.99 -10.55
N VAL A 265 6.03 14.91 -11.03
CA VAL A 265 5.61 16.09 -10.26
C VAL A 265 4.90 15.64 -8.98
N VAL A 266 5.42 16.06 -7.82
CA VAL A 266 4.73 15.88 -6.53
C VAL A 266 3.41 16.64 -6.57
N THR A 267 2.31 15.97 -6.21
CA THR A 267 0.95 16.52 -6.33
C THR A 267 0.80 17.89 -5.66
N ARG A 268 1.37 18.06 -4.45
CA ARG A 268 1.39 19.34 -3.72
C ARG A 268 1.94 20.49 -4.56
N ARG A 269 2.99 20.27 -5.36
CA ARG A 269 3.59 21.32 -6.20
C ARG A 269 2.66 21.75 -7.33
N ALA A 270 1.92 20.82 -7.93
CA ALA A 270 0.89 21.14 -8.91
C ALA A 270 -0.25 21.95 -8.27
N MET A 271 -0.68 21.58 -7.05
CA MET A 271 -1.68 22.31 -6.28
C MET A 271 -1.23 23.74 -5.97
N GLU A 272 -0.02 23.92 -5.43
CA GLU A 272 0.55 25.25 -5.12
C GLU A 272 0.68 26.14 -6.36
N THR A 273 1.01 25.54 -7.52
CA THR A 273 1.11 26.28 -8.79
C THR A 273 -0.26 26.77 -9.25
N ALA A 274 -1.30 25.95 -9.13
CA ALA A 274 -2.67 26.37 -9.41
C ALA A 274 -3.17 27.43 -8.41
N GLU A 275 -2.88 27.26 -7.12
CA GLU A 275 -3.28 28.18 -6.04
C GLU A 275 -2.66 29.57 -6.23
N LYS A 276 -1.39 29.66 -6.67
CA LYS A 276 -0.75 30.93 -7.02
C LYS A 276 -1.45 31.67 -8.16
N ALA A 277 -2.15 30.96 -9.04
CA ALA A 277 -2.98 31.52 -10.09
C ALA A 277 -4.44 31.78 -9.66
N GLY A 278 -4.76 31.61 -8.37
CA GLY A 278 -6.13 31.75 -7.85
C GLY A 278 -7.06 30.60 -8.28
N LEU A 279 -6.51 29.46 -8.68
CA LEU A 279 -7.21 28.30 -9.18
C LEU A 279 -6.96 27.07 -8.31
N VAL A 280 -7.67 25.98 -8.60
CA VAL A 280 -7.69 24.77 -7.82
C VAL A 280 -7.33 23.58 -8.70
N PHE A 281 -6.24 22.91 -8.33
CA PHE A 281 -5.96 21.54 -8.76
C PHE A 281 -6.83 20.59 -7.91
N ALA A 282 -7.77 19.90 -8.55
CA ALA A 282 -8.82 19.16 -7.85
C ALA A 282 -8.44 17.74 -7.44
N CYS A 283 -7.46 17.11 -8.10
CA CYS A 283 -6.94 15.81 -7.68
C CYS A 283 -6.05 15.99 -6.43
N ASP A 284 -6.63 15.80 -5.24
CA ASP A 284 -6.01 16.10 -3.94
C ASP A 284 -6.01 14.90 -2.96
N PRO A 285 -5.31 13.79 -3.28
CA PRO A 285 -5.23 12.63 -2.40
C PRO A 285 -4.63 13.00 -1.03
N THR A 286 -4.94 12.23 0.01
CA THR A 286 -4.37 12.43 1.35
C THR A 286 -2.83 12.40 1.35
N SER A 287 -2.22 11.68 0.40
CA SER A 287 -0.79 11.61 0.19
C SER A 287 -0.23 12.71 -0.72
N ALA A 288 -0.92 13.84 -0.94
CA ALA A 288 -0.51 14.88 -1.89
C ALA A 288 0.93 15.40 -1.70
N ASP A 289 1.45 15.37 -0.47
CA ASP A 289 2.81 15.83 -0.14
C ASP A 289 3.93 14.85 -0.58
N ALA A 290 3.59 13.62 -0.97
CA ALA A 290 4.55 12.61 -1.41
C ALA A 290 4.15 11.88 -2.71
N SER A 291 2.85 11.77 -3.01
CA SER A 291 2.36 11.20 -4.27
C SER A 291 2.79 12.03 -5.47
N CYS A 292 2.98 11.38 -6.61
CA CYS A 292 3.29 12.04 -7.87
C CYS A 292 2.11 11.94 -8.84
N VAL A 293 2.02 12.90 -9.74
CA VAL A 293 0.93 13.04 -10.71
C VAL A 293 0.72 11.79 -11.56
N GLY A 294 1.79 11.14 -12.03
CA GLY A 294 1.68 9.90 -12.82
C GLY A 294 1.00 8.76 -12.05
N GLY A 295 1.27 8.66 -10.75
CA GLY A 295 0.59 7.72 -9.86
C GLY A 295 -0.90 8.07 -9.68
N ASN A 296 -1.23 9.36 -9.61
CA ASN A 296 -2.62 9.80 -9.50
C ASN A 296 -3.44 9.43 -10.74
N VAL A 297 -2.85 9.56 -11.93
CA VAL A 297 -3.46 9.09 -13.19
C VAL A 297 -3.64 7.57 -13.15
N ALA A 298 -2.56 6.83 -12.87
CA ALA A 298 -2.55 5.37 -12.86
C ALA A 298 -3.55 4.73 -11.89
N MET A 299 -3.80 5.39 -10.76
CA MET A 299 -4.71 4.94 -9.68
C MET A 299 -6.11 5.55 -9.78
N ASN A 300 -6.35 6.44 -10.74
CA ASN A 300 -7.51 7.31 -10.80
C ASN A 300 -7.80 7.96 -9.42
N ALA A 301 -6.80 8.65 -8.87
CA ALA A 301 -6.81 9.12 -7.49
C ALA A 301 -7.97 10.10 -7.23
N GLY A 302 -8.66 9.89 -6.11
CA GLY A 302 -9.63 10.83 -5.57
C GLY A 302 -9.00 11.75 -4.55
N GLY A 303 -9.83 12.34 -3.71
CA GLY A 303 -9.45 13.25 -2.66
C GLY A 303 -10.66 13.96 -2.08
N LYS A 304 -10.44 14.90 -1.16
CA LYS A 304 -11.53 15.64 -0.52
C LYS A 304 -12.40 16.38 -1.55
N LYS A 305 -11.76 16.96 -2.57
CA LYS A 305 -12.44 17.75 -3.61
C LYS A 305 -13.17 16.90 -4.65
N ALA A 306 -13.05 15.57 -4.60
CA ALA A 306 -13.75 14.69 -5.52
C ALA A 306 -15.28 14.78 -5.41
N VAL A 307 -15.78 15.25 -4.27
CA VAL A 307 -17.21 15.56 -4.09
C VAL A 307 -17.69 16.64 -5.07
N LEU A 308 -16.85 17.63 -5.39
CA LEU A 308 -17.15 18.67 -6.38
C LEU A 308 -16.82 18.24 -7.81
N TRP A 309 -15.57 17.83 -8.03
CA TRP A 309 -15.00 17.73 -9.39
C TRP A 309 -14.57 16.31 -9.77
N GLY A 310 -14.91 15.30 -8.97
CA GLY A 310 -14.59 13.91 -9.28
C GLY A 310 -13.11 13.54 -9.06
N THR A 311 -12.71 12.39 -9.61
CA THR A 311 -11.38 11.82 -9.45
C THR A 311 -10.41 12.36 -10.50
N ALA A 312 -9.18 11.83 -10.56
CA ALA A 312 -8.18 12.24 -11.54
C ALA A 312 -8.73 12.25 -12.98
N LEU A 313 -9.43 11.19 -13.40
CA LEU A 313 -10.03 11.08 -14.74
C LEU A 313 -11.00 12.22 -15.07
N ASP A 314 -11.80 12.65 -14.10
CA ASP A 314 -12.77 13.75 -14.28
C ASP A 314 -12.07 15.08 -14.60
N ASN A 315 -10.81 15.24 -14.19
CA ASN A 315 -10.01 16.47 -14.28
C ASN A 315 -8.92 16.44 -15.37
N LEU A 316 -8.78 15.32 -16.09
CA LEU A 316 -7.79 15.18 -17.16
C LEU A 316 -8.34 15.68 -18.49
N ALA A 317 -7.62 16.62 -19.10
CA ALA A 317 -7.81 17.01 -20.49
C ALA A 317 -7.10 16.02 -21.42
N SER A 318 -5.87 15.64 -21.08
CA SER A 318 -5.10 14.64 -21.82
C SER A 318 -4.00 14.03 -20.95
N TRP A 319 -3.49 12.87 -21.35
CA TRP A 319 -2.29 12.27 -20.79
C TRP A 319 -1.50 11.51 -21.84
N ARG A 320 -0.22 11.33 -21.56
CA ARG A 320 0.72 10.61 -22.41
C ARG A 320 1.33 9.45 -21.65
N MET A 321 1.45 8.32 -22.32
CA MET A 321 2.04 7.13 -21.74
C MET A 321 2.88 6.33 -22.73
N VAL A 322 3.71 5.44 -22.19
CA VAL A 322 4.46 4.44 -22.94
C VAL A 322 3.83 3.07 -22.68
N THR A 323 3.46 2.37 -23.74
CA THR A 323 2.84 1.03 -23.67
C THR A 323 3.90 -0.08 -23.55
N PRO A 324 3.52 -1.35 -23.25
CA PRO A 324 4.49 -2.43 -23.02
C PRO A 324 5.38 -2.76 -24.22
N ASP A 325 4.99 -2.42 -25.44
CA ASP A 325 5.84 -2.54 -26.64
C ASP A 325 6.81 -1.34 -26.82
N GLY A 326 6.87 -0.44 -25.84
CA GLY A 326 7.71 0.76 -25.81
C GLY A 326 7.33 1.83 -26.82
N ASN A 327 6.12 1.75 -27.39
CA ASN A 327 5.54 2.79 -28.22
C ASN A 327 4.80 3.82 -27.36
N TRP A 328 4.53 4.98 -27.95
CA TRP A 328 3.83 6.06 -27.26
C TRP A 328 2.33 5.99 -27.50
N LEU A 329 1.58 6.44 -26.52
CA LEU A 329 0.14 6.62 -26.61
C LEU A 329 -0.24 7.97 -25.99
N ASP A 330 -0.77 8.84 -26.83
CA ASP A 330 -1.36 10.12 -26.44
C ASP A 330 -2.88 9.92 -26.35
N VAL A 331 -3.46 10.24 -25.19
CA VAL A 331 -4.90 10.13 -24.94
C VAL A 331 -5.46 11.52 -24.67
N GLU A 332 -6.46 11.92 -25.43
CA GLU A 332 -7.08 13.24 -25.33
C GLU A 332 -8.60 13.10 -25.14
N ARG A 333 -9.15 13.76 -24.12
CA ARG A 333 -10.59 13.77 -23.86
C ARG A 333 -11.26 14.82 -24.74
N VAL A 334 -12.26 14.40 -25.50
CA VAL A 334 -13.04 15.25 -26.41
C VAL A 334 -14.41 15.53 -25.79
N ASN A 335 -14.93 16.75 -26.00
CA ASN A 335 -16.19 17.22 -25.44
C ASN A 335 -16.20 17.15 -23.89
N HIS A 336 -15.12 17.60 -23.26
CA HIS A 336 -14.98 17.61 -21.81
C HIS A 336 -16.10 18.45 -21.16
N ASN A 337 -16.90 17.88 -20.25
CA ASN A 337 -18.01 18.60 -19.58
C ASN A 337 -17.59 19.53 -18.44
N LEU A 338 -16.30 19.54 -18.09
CA LEU A 338 -15.70 20.35 -17.01
C LEU A 338 -16.27 20.03 -15.62
N GLY A 339 -16.86 18.84 -15.49
CA GLY A 339 -17.46 18.31 -14.28
C GLY A 339 -17.28 16.81 -14.20
N LYS A 340 -18.19 16.13 -13.52
CA LYS A 340 -18.07 14.69 -13.29
C LYS A 340 -18.37 13.93 -14.57
N ILE A 341 -17.49 13.00 -14.93
CA ILE A 341 -17.49 12.29 -16.21
C ILE A 341 -18.76 11.47 -16.44
N HIS A 342 -19.35 10.94 -15.36
CA HIS A 342 -20.54 10.10 -15.44
C HIS A 342 -21.85 10.86 -15.65
N GLU A 343 -21.83 12.19 -15.53
CA GLU A 343 -22.99 13.03 -15.83
C GLU A 343 -23.18 13.22 -17.34
N GLN A 344 -22.16 12.89 -18.15
CA GLN A 344 -22.29 12.87 -19.61
C GLN A 344 -22.96 11.58 -20.06
N ALA A 345 -23.90 11.66 -21.00
CA ALA A 345 -24.49 10.46 -21.61
C ALA A 345 -23.43 9.61 -22.32
N GLN A 346 -22.51 10.26 -23.01
CA GLN A 346 -21.44 9.67 -23.82
C GLN A 346 -20.14 10.44 -23.59
N VAL A 347 -19.04 9.72 -23.42
CA VAL A 347 -17.70 10.27 -23.17
C VAL A 347 -16.77 9.79 -24.27
N SER A 348 -16.02 10.70 -24.87
CA SER A 348 -15.15 10.40 -26.00
C SER A 348 -13.68 10.68 -25.69
N PHE A 349 -12.82 9.77 -26.12
CA PHE A 349 -11.37 9.93 -26.10
C PHE A 349 -10.79 9.67 -27.48
N VAL A 350 -9.76 10.41 -27.86
CA VAL A 350 -8.94 10.13 -29.04
C VAL A 350 -7.61 9.57 -28.57
N LEU A 351 -7.26 8.40 -29.07
CA LEU A 351 -6.06 7.65 -28.72
C LEU A 351 -5.15 7.63 -29.95
N LYS A 352 -4.00 8.31 -29.86
CA LYS A 352 -3.00 8.40 -30.93
C LYS A 352 -1.76 7.63 -30.53
N ARG A 353 -1.44 6.60 -31.30
CA ARG A 353 -0.30 5.72 -31.05
C ARG A 353 0.86 6.11 -31.93
N PHE A 354 2.04 6.32 -31.35
CA PHE A 354 3.24 6.69 -32.09
C PHE A 354 4.36 5.66 -31.91
N ASP A 355 5.30 5.64 -32.84
CA ASP A 355 6.53 4.88 -32.71
C ASP A 355 7.33 5.31 -31.47
N ALA A 356 8.29 4.50 -31.02
CA ALA A 356 9.08 4.76 -29.80
C ALA A 356 9.82 6.10 -29.75
N LYS A 357 10.01 6.77 -30.89
CA LYS A 357 10.63 8.10 -30.97
C LYS A 357 9.61 9.24 -30.87
N HIS A 358 8.32 8.92 -30.77
CA HIS A 358 7.20 9.87 -30.80
C HIS A 358 7.23 10.76 -32.06
N ARG A 359 7.49 10.16 -33.23
CA ARG A 359 7.62 10.87 -34.51
C ARG A 359 6.59 10.42 -35.54
N GLN A 360 6.39 9.12 -35.67
CA GLN A 360 5.48 8.55 -36.65
C GLN A 360 4.19 8.11 -35.97
N LEU A 361 3.06 8.65 -36.43
CA LEU A 361 1.73 8.15 -36.06
C LEU A 361 1.55 6.76 -36.66
N LEU A 362 1.27 5.78 -35.82
CA LEU A 362 1.04 4.38 -36.19
C LEU A 362 -0.46 4.08 -36.31
N SER A 363 -1.27 4.61 -35.39
CA SER A 363 -2.71 4.44 -35.40
C SER A 363 -3.40 5.57 -34.65
N GLU A 364 -4.64 5.83 -35.01
CA GLU A 364 -5.54 6.73 -34.31
C GLU A 364 -6.89 6.04 -34.16
N GLU A 365 -7.41 6.01 -32.94
CA GLU A 365 -8.72 5.42 -32.62
C GLU A 365 -9.52 6.37 -31.73
N GLN A 366 -10.85 6.32 -31.87
CA GLN A 366 -11.76 7.05 -31.00
C GLN A 366 -12.48 6.06 -30.09
N LEU A 367 -12.35 6.25 -28.79
CA LEU A 367 -13.01 5.46 -27.76
C LEU A 367 -14.25 6.20 -27.29
N LEU A 368 -15.40 5.55 -27.39
CA LEU A 368 -16.69 6.09 -27.00
C LEU A 368 -17.30 5.21 -25.89
N ILE A 369 -17.48 5.78 -24.70
CA ILE A 369 -17.92 5.06 -23.51
C ILE A 369 -19.14 5.78 -22.92
N PRO A 370 -20.25 5.08 -22.58
CA PRO A 370 -21.34 5.68 -21.83
C PRO A 370 -20.84 6.24 -20.49
N GLY A 371 -21.13 7.50 -20.15
CA GLY A 371 -20.56 8.11 -18.95
C GLY A 371 -20.93 7.35 -17.67
N ALA A 372 -22.15 6.82 -17.62
CA ALA A 372 -22.61 5.98 -16.53
C ALA A 372 -21.75 4.72 -16.30
N ALA A 373 -20.98 4.24 -17.29
CA ALA A 373 -20.10 3.08 -17.13
C ALA A 373 -18.87 3.37 -16.25
N PHE A 374 -18.50 4.64 -16.05
CA PHE A 374 -17.38 5.02 -15.17
C PHE A 374 -17.75 4.96 -13.67
N ARG A 375 -19.01 4.67 -13.33
CA ARG A 375 -19.50 4.56 -11.95
C ARG A 375 -20.47 3.39 -11.84
N LYS A 376 -20.47 2.71 -10.69
CA LYS A 376 -21.38 1.58 -10.46
C LYS A 376 -22.57 2.04 -9.64
N GLY A 377 -23.73 2.19 -10.28
CA GLY A 377 -24.95 2.66 -9.61
C GLY A 377 -24.76 4.05 -8.99
N GLU A 378 -25.11 4.20 -7.71
CA GLU A 378 -24.98 5.47 -6.97
C GLU A 378 -23.58 5.72 -6.38
N LEU A 379 -22.60 4.87 -6.71
CA LEU A 379 -21.27 4.93 -6.11
C LEU A 379 -20.42 6.07 -6.70
N GLY A 380 -19.71 6.80 -5.83
CA GLY A 380 -18.85 7.92 -6.22
C GLY A 380 -17.58 7.53 -6.99
N LYS A 381 -17.17 6.25 -6.93
CA LYS A 381 -16.09 5.63 -7.71
C LYS A 381 -16.37 4.13 -7.84
N ASP A 382 -16.09 3.54 -9.00
CA ASP A 382 -16.02 2.08 -9.12
C ASP A 382 -14.56 1.64 -9.08
N VAL A 383 -14.14 1.04 -7.96
CA VAL A 383 -12.78 0.50 -7.79
C VAL A 383 -12.62 -0.93 -8.33
N THR A 384 -13.74 -1.57 -8.73
CA THR A 384 -13.77 -2.96 -9.18
C THR A 384 -13.58 -3.08 -10.69
N ASP A 385 -14.05 -2.11 -11.46
CA ASP A 385 -13.84 -2.09 -12.91
C ASP A 385 -12.44 -1.56 -13.27
N LYS A 386 -11.48 -2.49 -13.36
CA LYS A 386 -10.12 -2.19 -13.86
C LYS A 386 -10.07 -2.09 -15.39
N PHE A 387 -11.09 -2.55 -16.13
CA PHE A 387 -11.12 -2.47 -17.59
C PHE A 387 -11.54 -1.07 -18.05
N LEU A 388 -12.52 -0.47 -17.38
CA LEU A 388 -12.96 0.91 -17.54
C LEU A 388 -13.30 1.26 -18.99
N GLY A 389 -14.06 0.37 -19.64
CA GLY A 389 -14.43 0.49 -21.06
C GLY A 389 -13.25 0.43 -22.04
N GLY A 390 -12.09 -0.07 -21.61
CA GLY A 390 -10.87 -0.12 -22.44
C GLY A 390 -10.00 1.14 -22.35
N LEU A 391 -10.33 2.10 -21.49
CA LEU A 391 -9.56 3.33 -21.36
C LEU A 391 -8.14 3.05 -20.81
N PRO A 392 -7.07 3.40 -21.54
CA PRO A 392 -5.71 3.04 -21.16
C PRO A 392 -5.14 3.96 -20.07
N GLY A 393 -4.26 3.41 -19.24
CA GLY A 393 -3.52 4.10 -18.18
C GLY A 393 -4.34 4.40 -16.92
N ILE A 394 -5.66 4.61 -17.01
CA ILE A 394 -6.49 5.01 -15.88
C ILE A 394 -6.97 3.80 -15.08
N GLN A 395 -6.70 3.79 -13.77
CA GLN A 395 -7.07 2.69 -12.86
C GLN A 395 -6.41 1.34 -13.22
N LYS A 396 -5.31 1.39 -13.98
CA LYS A 396 -4.55 0.22 -14.44
C LYS A 396 -3.36 -0.10 -13.57
N GLU A 397 -2.99 0.81 -12.67
CA GLU A 397 -1.89 0.62 -11.72
C GLU A 397 -0.55 0.29 -12.41
N GLY A 398 -0.37 0.73 -13.66
CA GLY A 398 0.84 0.50 -14.45
C GLY A 398 0.85 -0.81 -15.27
N CYS A 399 -0.22 -1.62 -15.22
CA CYS A 399 -0.29 -2.90 -15.92
C CYS A 399 -0.33 -2.78 -17.46
N ASP A 400 -0.74 -1.64 -18.00
CA ASP A 400 -0.87 -1.40 -19.45
C ASP A 400 0.08 -0.30 -19.97
N GLY A 401 1.00 0.17 -19.13
CA GLY A 401 2.02 1.14 -19.52
C GLY A 401 2.41 2.11 -18.41
N ILE A 402 3.25 3.08 -18.78
CA ILE A 402 3.84 4.06 -17.87
C ILE A 402 3.36 5.45 -18.26
N ILE A 403 2.62 6.11 -17.37
CA ILE A 403 2.26 7.53 -17.54
C ILE A 403 3.53 8.38 -17.48
N THR A 404 3.68 9.29 -18.44
CA THR A 404 4.86 10.17 -18.59
C THR A 404 4.52 11.63 -18.34
N SER A 405 3.33 12.08 -18.77
CA SER A 405 2.82 13.42 -18.53
C SER A 405 1.31 13.50 -18.64
N ALA A 406 0.75 14.61 -18.17
CA ALA A 406 -0.66 14.90 -18.21
C ALA A 406 -0.94 16.40 -18.29
N ARG A 407 -2.10 16.74 -18.87
CA ARG A 407 -2.70 18.07 -18.83
C ARG A 407 -4.00 18.03 -18.04
N TRP A 408 -4.11 18.92 -17.06
CA TRP A 408 -5.21 18.97 -16.11
C TRP A 408 -6.03 20.23 -16.31
N ILE A 409 -7.34 20.12 -16.19
CA ILE A 409 -8.19 21.30 -16.01
C ILE A 409 -8.07 21.83 -14.58
N LEU A 410 -8.18 23.15 -14.42
CA LEU A 410 -8.10 23.84 -13.15
C LEU A 410 -9.40 24.56 -12.83
N HIS A 411 -9.89 24.41 -11.60
CA HIS A 411 -11.18 24.95 -11.21
C HIS A 411 -11.04 26.27 -10.45
N LYS A 412 -12.12 27.05 -10.43
CA LYS A 412 -12.25 28.19 -9.52
C LYS A 412 -13.13 27.79 -8.35
N MET A 413 -12.61 27.94 -7.13
CA MET A 413 -13.41 27.75 -5.93
C MET A 413 -14.47 28.85 -5.82
N PRO A 414 -15.73 28.56 -5.43
CA PRO A 414 -16.68 29.59 -5.09
C PRO A 414 -16.15 30.49 -3.95
N PRO A 415 -16.46 31.80 -3.97
CA PRO A 415 -15.85 32.78 -3.08
C PRO A 415 -16.22 32.60 -1.60
N HIS A 416 -17.39 32.03 -1.31
CA HIS A 416 -17.87 31.84 0.05
C HIS A 416 -17.77 30.38 0.46
N THR A 417 -17.23 30.13 1.66
CA THR A 417 -17.12 28.78 2.24
C THR A 417 -17.46 28.83 3.73
N ARG A 418 -18.22 27.85 4.19
CA ARG A 418 -18.47 27.56 5.62
C ARG A 418 -18.11 26.11 5.88
N THR A 419 -17.36 25.86 6.96
CA THR A 419 -17.08 24.48 7.41
C THR A 419 -17.97 24.18 8.60
N PHE A 420 -18.76 23.11 8.53
CA PHE A 420 -19.48 22.60 9.69
C PHE A 420 -18.70 21.46 10.35
N CYS A 421 -18.84 21.34 11.67
CA CYS A 421 -18.36 20.22 12.47
C CYS A 421 -19.50 19.76 13.37
N LEU A 422 -19.84 18.48 13.32
CA LEU A 422 -20.96 17.90 14.06
C LEU A 422 -20.41 16.77 14.94
N GLU A 423 -20.61 16.88 16.24
CA GLU A 423 -20.15 15.91 17.24
C GLU A 423 -21.32 15.09 17.76
N PHE A 424 -21.26 13.78 17.62
CA PHE A 424 -22.29 12.86 18.10
C PHE A 424 -21.74 12.01 19.24
N PHE A 425 -22.50 11.93 20.34
CA PHE A 425 -22.13 11.16 21.54
C PHE A 425 -22.93 9.85 21.67
N GLY A 426 -23.98 9.69 20.85
CA GLY A 426 -24.83 8.49 20.75
C GLY A 426 -24.22 7.36 19.88
N GLN A 427 -25.01 6.34 19.58
CA GLN A 427 -24.53 5.22 18.75
C GLN A 427 -24.32 5.66 17.29
N VAL A 428 -23.25 5.18 16.64
CA VAL A 428 -22.90 5.58 15.26
C VAL A 428 -24.06 5.36 14.28
N ARG A 429 -24.78 4.24 14.40
CA ARG A 429 -25.96 3.93 13.57
C ARG A 429 -27.07 4.99 13.63
N GLU A 430 -27.21 5.71 14.74
CA GLU A 430 -28.23 6.75 14.92
C GLU A 430 -27.83 8.06 14.21
N ALA A 431 -26.53 8.24 13.99
CA ALA A 431 -25.94 9.41 13.38
C ALA A 431 -25.76 9.27 11.86
N VAL A 432 -25.68 8.04 11.32
CA VAL A 432 -25.56 7.78 9.87
C VAL A 432 -26.68 8.43 9.03
N PRO A 433 -27.97 8.41 9.43
CA PRO A 433 -29.01 9.09 8.65
C PRO A 433 -28.77 10.60 8.48
N ALA A 434 -28.03 11.24 9.39
CA ALA A 434 -27.65 12.65 9.24
C ALA A 434 -26.81 12.90 7.98
N ILE A 435 -25.95 11.95 7.59
CA ILE A 435 -25.15 12.04 6.37
C ILE A 435 -26.05 12.08 5.14
N LEU A 436 -27.08 11.24 5.11
CA LEU A 436 -28.07 11.20 4.01
C LEU A 436 -28.89 12.49 3.97
N GLU A 437 -29.38 12.96 5.11
CA GLU A 437 -30.17 14.19 5.22
C GLU A 437 -29.37 15.42 4.76
N ILE A 438 -28.10 15.54 5.17
CA ILE A 438 -27.20 16.61 4.71
C ILE A 438 -27.02 16.52 3.19
N ARG A 439 -26.72 15.33 2.67
CA ARG A 439 -26.54 15.12 1.23
C ARG A 439 -27.79 15.51 0.46
N ASP A 440 -28.95 15.02 0.86
CA ASP A 440 -30.22 15.23 0.15
C ASP A 440 -30.69 16.68 0.22
N TYR A 441 -30.59 17.29 1.41
CA TYR A 441 -30.85 18.71 1.57
C TYR A 441 -29.96 19.55 0.66
N LEU A 442 -28.64 19.36 0.74
CA LEU A 442 -27.72 20.13 -0.07
C LEU A 442 -27.92 19.85 -1.55
N ALA A 443 -28.18 18.60 -1.97
CA ALA A 443 -28.45 18.24 -3.37
C ALA A 443 -29.68 18.96 -3.95
N ALA A 444 -30.71 19.21 -3.13
CA ALA A 444 -31.92 19.92 -3.52
C ALA A 444 -31.71 21.45 -3.69
N LEU A 445 -30.62 22.02 -3.16
CA LEU A 445 -30.30 23.44 -3.34
C LEU A 445 -29.82 23.75 -4.77
N PRO A 446 -29.98 25.00 -5.25
CA PRO A 446 -29.51 25.40 -6.58
C PRO A 446 -28.03 25.06 -6.81
N LYS A 447 -27.72 24.51 -8.00
CA LYS A 447 -26.36 24.12 -8.42
C LYS A 447 -25.71 25.10 -9.39
N HIS A 448 -26.51 25.98 -9.97
CA HIS A 448 -26.08 26.96 -10.96
C HIS A 448 -26.64 28.34 -10.60
N GLY A 449 -26.03 29.37 -11.17
CA GLY A 449 -26.41 30.76 -10.92
C GLY A 449 -25.91 31.31 -9.58
N PRO A 450 -26.28 32.56 -9.24
CA PRO A 450 -25.73 33.28 -8.08
C PRO A 450 -26.16 32.67 -6.73
N ALA A 451 -27.28 31.95 -6.70
CA ALA A 451 -27.77 31.27 -5.50
C ALA A 451 -27.17 29.86 -5.31
N ARG A 452 -26.13 29.48 -6.09
CA ARG A 452 -25.61 28.12 -6.03
C ARG A 452 -25.00 27.80 -4.66
N VAL A 453 -25.31 26.60 -4.16
CA VAL A 453 -24.75 26.04 -2.93
C VAL A 453 -24.38 24.58 -3.17
N MET A 454 -23.15 24.23 -2.81
CA MET A 454 -22.57 22.91 -3.07
C MET A 454 -21.84 22.39 -1.84
N LEU A 455 -21.89 21.06 -1.66
CA LEU A 455 -21.07 20.35 -0.72
C LEU A 455 -19.67 20.17 -1.33
N ALA A 456 -18.66 20.80 -0.74
CA ALA A 456 -17.28 20.75 -1.21
C ALA A 456 -16.45 19.59 -0.66
N GLY A 457 -16.86 19.04 0.48
CA GLY A 457 -16.26 17.90 1.12
C GLY A 457 -17.11 17.45 2.29
N LEU A 458 -17.11 16.16 2.58
CA LEU A 458 -17.80 15.57 3.73
C LEU A 458 -17.01 14.37 4.20
N GLU A 459 -16.48 14.45 5.40
CA GLU A 459 -15.71 13.38 6.04
C GLU A 459 -16.41 12.91 7.31
N HIS A 460 -16.31 11.61 7.53
CA HIS A 460 -16.81 10.91 8.71
C HIS A 460 -15.64 10.31 9.48
N LEU A 461 -15.55 10.63 10.77
CA LEU A 461 -14.57 10.06 11.71
C LEU A 461 -15.32 9.24 12.76
N ASP A 462 -15.04 7.95 12.85
CA ASP A 462 -15.62 7.06 13.86
C ASP A 462 -14.92 7.16 15.23
N GLU A 463 -15.47 6.48 16.24
CA GLU A 463 -14.97 6.50 17.62
C GLU A 463 -13.50 6.06 17.72
N ARG A 464 -13.10 5.05 16.93
CA ARG A 464 -11.73 4.52 16.95
C ARG A 464 -10.75 5.51 16.36
N TYR A 465 -11.14 6.16 15.25
CA TYR A 465 -10.38 7.23 14.61
C TYR A 465 -10.23 8.44 15.54
N VAL A 466 -11.35 8.94 16.09
CA VAL A 466 -11.41 10.07 17.03
C VAL A 466 -10.49 9.82 18.23
N LYS A 467 -10.50 8.59 18.76
CA LYS A 467 -9.58 8.17 19.83
C LYS A 467 -8.13 8.17 19.37
N ALA A 468 -7.82 7.61 18.19
CA ALA A 468 -6.46 7.46 17.68
C ALA A 468 -5.77 8.80 17.37
N VAL A 469 -6.51 9.80 16.88
CA VAL A 469 -5.96 11.13 16.58
C VAL A 469 -5.91 12.06 17.79
N GLY A 470 -6.40 11.60 18.94
CA GLY A 470 -6.50 12.42 20.16
C GLY A 470 -7.41 13.62 19.96
N TYR A 471 -8.55 13.43 19.28
CA TYR A 471 -9.48 14.50 18.95
C TYR A 471 -9.90 15.30 20.19
N ALA A 472 -9.85 16.63 20.08
CA ALA A 472 -10.31 17.54 21.11
C ALA A 472 -11.74 17.99 20.79
N GLY A 473 -12.69 17.54 21.62
CA GLY A 473 -14.10 17.93 21.52
C GLY A 473 -14.29 19.43 21.62
N LYS A 474 -15.21 19.95 20.81
CA LYS A 474 -15.63 21.35 20.81
C LYS A 474 -16.80 21.55 21.77
N ALA A 475 -17.66 20.55 21.93
CA ALA A 475 -18.74 20.58 22.89
C ALA A 475 -18.22 20.44 24.33
N LYS A 476 -18.89 21.12 25.27
CA LYS A 476 -18.69 20.93 26.71
C LYS A 476 -19.45 19.68 27.18
N HIS A 477 -19.02 18.51 26.72
CA HIS A 477 -19.61 17.22 27.09
C HIS A 477 -18.59 16.35 27.86
N HIS A 478 -19.08 15.49 28.75
CA HIS A 478 -18.22 14.50 29.40
C HIS A 478 -17.93 13.32 28.47
N GLY A 479 -16.66 13.10 28.14
CA GLY A 479 -16.22 12.03 27.24
C GLY A 479 -15.95 12.50 25.81
N ARG A 480 -15.51 11.57 24.96
CA ARG A 480 -15.20 11.87 23.56
C ARG A 480 -16.44 11.62 22.69
N PRO A 481 -16.62 12.38 21.58
CA PRO A 481 -17.61 12.02 20.58
C PRO A 481 -17.35 10.61 20.05
N LYS A 482 -18.42 9.87 19.79
CA LYS A 482 -18.37 8.56 19.12
C LYS A 482 -18.34 8.69 17.61
N MET A 483 -18.77 9.84 17.09
CA MET A 483 -18.70 10.16 15.67
C MET A 483 -18.51 11.65 15.49
N VAL A 484 -17.69 12.04 14.51
CA VAL A 484 -17.53 13.43 14.09
C VAL A 484 -17.75 13.52 12.58
N LEU A 485 -18.63 14.44 12.14
CA LEU A 485 -18.77 14.81 10.73
C LEU A 485 -18.17 16.19 10.50
N ILE A 486 -17.37 16.32 9.45
CA ILE A 486 -16.76 17.59 9.05
C ILE A 486 -17.04 17.78 7.57
N GLY A 487 -17.58 18.94 7.19
CA GLY A 487 -17.86 19.22 5.79
C GLY A 487 -17.76 20.68 5.43
N ASP A 488 -17.49 20.94 4.16
CA ASP A 488 -17.40 22.30 3.60
C ASP A 488 -18.62 22.55 2.70
N ILE A 489 -19.29 23.68 2.91
CA ILE A 489 -20.35 24.18 2.03
C ILE A 489 -19.79 25.42 1.33
N VAL A 490 -19.94 25.45 0.01
CA VAL A 490 -19.42 26.52 -0.86
C VAL A 490 -20.49 27.10 -1.76
N GLY A 491 -20.36 28.38 -2.13
CA GLY A 491 -21.31 29.07 -3.00
C GLY A 491 -20.86 30.47 -3.40
N ASP A 492 -21.64 31.12 -4.26
CA ASP A 492 -21.37 32.49 -4.73
C ASP A 492 -22.03 33.58 -3.89
N ASP A 493 -23.01 33.21 -3.05
CA ASP A 493 -23.70 34.12 -2.15
C ASP A 493 -23.45 33.72 -0.69
N ASP A 494 -22.86 34.63 0.09
CA ASP A 494 -22.49 34.38 1.49
C ASP A 494 -23.70 34.02 2.37
N LYS A 495 -24.85 34.65 2.12
CA LYS A 495 -26.08 34.44 2.89
C LYS A 495 -26.66 33.05 2.62
N GLN A 496 -26.67 32.61 1.35
CA GLN A 496 -27.14 31.26 1.00
C GLN A 496 -26.24 30.18 1.61
N VAL A 497 -24.92 30.36 1.56
CA VAL A 497 -23.97 29.42 2.18
C VAL A 497 -24.15 29.38 3.70
N ALA A 498 -24.34 30.54 4.34
CA ALA A 498 -24.59 30.62 5.78
C ALA A 498 -25.91 29.95 6.19
N LEU A 499 -27.00 30.20 5.46
CA LEU A 499 -28.30 29.57 5.68
C LEU A 499 -28.21 28.05 5.56
N ALA A 500 -27.53 27.55 4.51
CA ALA A 500 -27.35 26.12 4.32
C ALA A 500 -26.54 25.48 5.45
N ALA A 501 -25.48 26.13 5.93
CA ALA A 501 -24.70 25.64 7.06
C ALA A 501 -25.51 25.60 8.37
N SER A 502 -26.30 26.64 8.64
CA SER A 502 -27.20 26.68 9.80
C SER A 502 -28.26 25.59 9.73
N GLU A 503 -28.81 25.33 8.54
CA GLU A 503 -29.82 24.29 8.35
C GLU A 503 -29.23 22.88 8.54
N VAL A 504 -28.01 22.63 8.05
CA VAL A 504 -27.27 21.38 8.33
C VAL A 504 -27.12 21.15 9.84
N VAL A 505 -26.72 22.18 10.59
CA VAL A 505 -26.62 22.07 12.05
C VAL A 505 -27.99 21.80 12.68
N ARG A 506 -29.04 22.49 12.23
CA ARG A 506 -30.41 22.28 12.73
C ARG A 506 -30.91 20.85 12.51
N LEU A 507 -30.67 20.28 11.33
CA LEU A 507 -31.03 18.89 10.99
C LEU A 507 -30.31 17.90 11.92
N CYS A 508 -29.02 18.11 12.16
CA CYS A 508 -28.23 17.21 13.00
C CYS A 508 -28.49 17.37 14.49
N ASN A 509 -28.84 18.57 14.97
CA ASN A 509 -29.26 18.78 16.36
C ASN A 509 -30.53 17.96 16.69
N ALA A 510 -31.44 17.78 15.72
CA ALA A 510 -32.60 16.89 15.89
C ALA A 510 -32.21 15.41 16.07
N ARG A 511 -30.95 15.06 15.80
CA ARG A 511 -30.34 13.74 16.02
C ARG A 511 -29.32 13.76 17.16
N ASN A 512 -29.46 14.68 18.11
CA ASN A 512 -28.60 14.85 19.29
C ASN A 512 -27.12 15.09 18.94
N ALA A 513 -26.85 15.73 17.80
CA ALA A 513 -25.52 16.24 17.50
C ALA A 513 -25.30 17.61 18.15
N GLU A 514 -24.05 17.91 18.49
CA GLU A 514 -23.58 19.26 18.81
C GLU A 514 -22.91 19.85 17.56
N GLY A 515 -23.48 20.94 17.02
CA GLY A 515 -23.03 21.52 15.75
C GLY A 515 -22.28 22.84 15.87
N PHE A 516 -21.19 22.96 15.12
CA PHE A 516 -20.31 24.12 15.08
C PHE A 516 -20.07 24.57 13.64
N ILE A 517 -20.00 25.88 13.41
CA ILE A 517 -19.72 26.46 12.09
C ILE A 517 -18.47 27.33 12.16
N ALA A 518 -17.50 27.04 11.31
CA ALA A 518 -16.31 27.84 11.09
C ALA A 518 -16.48 28.71 9.83
N VAL A 519 -16.27 30.02 10.02
CA VAL A 519 -16.38 31.02 8.96
C VAL A 519 -15.00 31.42 8.42
N SER A 520 -14.07 31.77 9.32
CA SER A 520 -12.74 32.25 8.94
C SER A 520 -11.85 31.12 8.41
N PRO A 521 -10.95 31.40 7.45
CA PRO A 521 -10.00 30.43 6.92
C PRO A 521 -9.20 29.70 8.00
N GLU A 522 -8.80 30.40 9.06
CA GLU A 522 -8.01 29.86 10.17
C GLU A 522 -8.79 28.82 10.97
N THR A 523 -10.04 29.12 11.33
CA THR A 523 -10.90 28.17 12.06
C THR A 523 -11.30 26.99 11.19
N ARG A 524 -11.57 27.22 9.89
CA ARG A 524 -11.83 26.13 8.93
C ARG A 524 -10.62 25.19 8.85
N LYS A 525 -9.42 25.76 8.69
CA LYS A 525 -8.17 24.97 8.70
C LYS A 525 -8.05 24.15 9.98
N THR A 526 -8.38 24.74 11.12
CA THR A 526 -8.32 24.07 12.43
C THR A 526 -9.26 22.87 12.51
N PHE A 527 -10.49 22.98 11.99
CA PHE A 527 -11.43 21.85 11.94
C PHE A 527 -10.88 20.70 11.09
N TRP A 528 -10.23 21.02 9.97
CA TRP A 528 -9.65 20.01 9.08
C TRP A 528 -8.30 19.43 9.54
N LEU A 529 -7.63 20.04 10.53
CA LEU A 529 -6.33 19.55 11.02
C LEU A 529 -6.41 18.13 11.59
N ASP A 530 -7.50 17.78 12.27
CA ASP A 530 -7.64 16.46 12.90
C ASP A 530 -7.72 15.32 11.87
N ARG A 531 -8.24 15.60 10.67
CA ARG A 531 -8.24 14.65 9.53
C ARG A 531 -6.83 14.39 8.98
N ALA A 532 -5.95 15.40 9.04
CA ALA A 532 -4.60 15.33 8.47
C ALA A 532 -3.58 14.62 9.38
N ARG A 533 -3.95 14.22 10.62
CA ARG A 533 -3.06 13.57 11.59
C ARG A 533 -2.86 12.06 11.33
N THR A 534 -2.65 11.65 10.09
CA THR A 534 -2.47 10.23 9.73
C THR A 534 -1.26 9.60 10.44
N ALA A 535 -0.21 10.38 10.73
CA ALA A 535 0.94 9.94 11.51
C ALA A 535 0.61 9.55 12.97
N ALA A 536 -0.45 10.13 13.57
CA ALA A 536 -0.91 9.74 14.90
C ALA A 536 -1.54 8.34 14.88
N ILE A 537 -2.25 8.00 13.80
CA ILE A 537 -2.82 6.67 13.59
C ILE A 537 -1.71 5.63 13.42
N ALA A 538 -0.64 5.98 12.67
CA ALA A 538 0.50 5.11 12.46
C ALA A 538 1.18 4.66 13.77
N LYS A 539 1.18 5.51 14.82
CA LYS A 539 1.70 5.16 16.16
C LYS A 539 0.89 4.07 16.86
N HIS A 540 -0.37 3.90 16.48
CA HIS A 540 -1.29 2.92 17.07
C HIS A 540 -1.43 1.65 16.22
N THR A 541 -0.88 1.64 15.01
CA THR A 541 -0.90 0.48 14.12
C THR A 541 0.44 -0.25 14.21
N ASN A 542 0.45 -1.38 14.94
CA ASN A 542 1.58 -2.31 14.96
C ASN A 542 1.81 -2.95 13.58
N ALA A 543 2.89 -3.73 13.43
CA ALA A 543 3.34 -4.42 12.21
C ALA A 543 2.32 -5.33 11.48
N PHE A 544 1.07 -5.43 11.96
CA PHE A 544 0.00 -6.23 11.38
C PHE A 544 -1.26 -5.37 11.20
N LYS A 545 -1.17 -4.36 10.33
CA LYS A 545 -2.32 -3.55 9.90
C LYS A 545 -2.90 -4.16 8.62
N ILE A 546 -4.20 -4.45 8.62
CA ILE A 546 -4.96 -4.75 7.39
C ILE A 546 -5.66 -3.46 6.98
N ASN A 547 -5.42 -3.01 5.75
CA ASN A 547 -6.13 -1.88 5.16
C ASN A 547 -7.18 -2.40 4.19
N GLU A 548 -8.41 -1.92 4.33
CA GLU A 548 -9.47 -2.14 3.35
C GLU A 548 -9.96 -0.78 2.85
N ASP A 549 -10.05 -0.63 1.53
CA ASP A 549 -10.67 0.51 0.87
C ASP A 549 -11.92 0.01 0.16
N VAL A 550 -13.08 0.25 0.76
CA VAL A 550 -14.36 -0.30 0.34
C VAL A 550 -15.34 0.80 -0.01
N VAL A 551 -16.20 0.51 -0.98
CA VAL A 551 -17.28 1.41 -1.37
C VAL A 551 -18.60 0.83 -0.88
N ILE A 552 -19.29 1.57 -0.02
CA ILE A 552 -20.51 1.10 0.68
C ILE A 552 -21.66 2.04 0.31
N PRO A 553 -22.85 1.52 -0.03
CA PRO A 553 -24.05 2.34 -0.15
C PRO A 553 -24.30 3.11 1.16
N LEU A 554 -24.44 4.43 1.08
CA LEU A 554 -24.57 5.29 2.27
C LEU A 554 -25.63 4.82 3.28
N PRO A 555 -26.83 4.32 2.88
CA PRO A 555 -27.82 3.80 3.84
C PRO A 555 -27.38 2.59 4.66
N ARG A 556 -26.34 1.88 4.23
CA ARG A 556 -25.80 0.67 4.89
C ARG A 556 -24.55 0.95 5.73
N MET A 557 -24.12 2.21 5.83
CA MET A 557 -22.90 2.59 6.57
C MET A 557 -22.98 2.19 8.06
N GLY A 558 -24.16 2.32 8.68
CA GLY A 558 -24.37 1.93 10.08
C GLY A 558 -24.16 0.43 10.30
N ASP A 559 -24.78 -0.41 9.45
CA ASP A 559 -24.61 -1.87 9.49
C ASP A 559 -23.14 -2.28 9.32
N TYR A 560 -22.42 -1.57 8.44
CA TYR A 560 -21.00 -1.82 8.22
C TYR A 560 -20.17 -1.51 9.48
N CYS A 561 -20.35 -0.33 10.08
CA CYS A 561 -19.66 0.04 11.30
C CYS A 561 -19.93 -0.96 12.45
N ASP A 562 -21.20 -1.34 12.65
CA ASP A 562 -21.59 -2.31 13.68
C ASP A 562 -20.99 -3.70 13.39
N GLY A 563 -20.96 -4.11 12.11
CA GLY A 563 -20.36 -5.36 11.67
C GLY A 563 -18.85 -5.43 11.95
N ILE A 564 -18.11 -4.38 11.61
CA ILE A 564 -16.66 -4.29 11.87
C ILE A 564 -16.38 -4.29 13.37
N GLU A 565 -17.14 -3.54 14.18
CA GLU A 565 -16.94 -3.54 15.63
C GLU A 565 -17.28 -4.89 16.26
N ARG A 566 -18.31 -5.59 15.77
CA ARG A 566 -18.61 -6.96 16.18
C ARG A 566 -17.45 -7.91 15.89
N ILE A 567 -16.90 -7.88 14.68
CA ILE A 567 -15.74 -8.70 14.29
C ILE A 567 -14.55 -8.40 15.22
N ASN A 568 -14.29 -7.12 15.51
CA ASN A 568 -13.22 -6.72 16.42
C ASN A 568 -13.41 -7.30 17.82
N ILE A 569 -14.63 -7.24 18.37
CA ILE A 569 -14.95 -7.78 19.69
C ILE A 569 -14.78 -9.31 19.70
N GLU A 570 -15.38 -10.02 18.74
CA GLU A 570 -15.34 -11.48 18.67
C GLU A 570 -13.90 -12.00 18.52
N LEU A 571 -13.11 -11.42 17.61
CA LEU A 571 -11.71 -11.80 17.39
C LEU A 571 -10.82 -11.42 18.57
N SER A 572 -11.03 -10.24 19.18
CA SER A 572 -10.27 -9.81 20.36
C SER A 572 -10.51 -10.74 21.54
N LEU A 573 -11.77 -11.09 21.83
CA LEU A 573 -12.13 -12.01 22.90
C LEU A 573 -11.55 -13.41 22.64
N ARG A 574 -11.71 -13.93 21.42
CA ARG A 574 -11.15 -15.23 21.04
C ARG A 574 -9.62 -15.26 21.21
N ASN A 575 -8.92 -14.21 20.81
CA ASN A 575 -7.47 -14.13 20.97
C ASN A 575 -7.04 -14.03 22.45
N LYS A 576 -7.76 -13.25 23.26
CA LYS A 576 -7.51 -13.17 24.72
C LYS A 576 -7.72 -14.53 25.39
N LEU A 577 -8.81 -15.23 25.08
CA LEU A 577 -9.08 -16.56 25.61
C LEU A 577 -8.00 -17.57 25.20
N ARG A 578 -7.60 -17.57 23.91
CA ARG A 578 -6.49 -18.41 23.42
C ARG A 578 -5.17 -18.10 24.13
N LEU A 579 -4.88 -16.83 24.40
CA LEU A 579 -3.71 -16.41 25.14
C LEU A 579 -3.79 -16.90 26.60
N CYS A 580 -4.94 -16.76 27.26
CA CYS A 580 -5.16 -17.32 28.59
C CYS A 580 -4.94 -18.84 28.60
N ASP A 581 -5.46 -19.59 27.61
CA ASP A 581 -5.23 -21.04 27.49
C ASP A 581 -3.75 -21.38 27.29
N ALA A 582 -3.02 -20.61 26.47
CA ALA A 582 -1.61 -20.81 26.22
C ALA A 582 -0.76 -20.50 27.46
N LEU A 583 -1.04 -19.38 28.14
CA LEU A 583 -0.35 -18.99 29.37
C LEU A 583 -0.64 -19.96 30.52
N SER A 584 -1.88 -20.40 30.69
CA SER A 584 -2.23 -21.41 31.70
C SER A 584 -1.49 -22.72 31.45
N ARG A 585 -1.42 -23.18 30.19
CA ARG A 585 -0.63 -24.38 29.83
C ARG A 585 0.85 -24.20 30.08
N LEU A 586 1.42 -23.07 29.69
CA LEU A 586 2.83 -22.75 29.93
C LEU A 586 3.16 -22.74 31.42
N LEU A 587 2.36 -22.04 32.21
CA LEU A 587 2.54 -21.94 33.66
C LEU A 587 2.23 -23.25 34.38
N ALA A 588 1.40 -24.14 33.83
CA ALA A 588 1.15 -25.49 34.34
C ALA A 588 2.26 -26.51 33.94
N GLY A 589 3.10 -26.19 32.96
CA GLY A 589 4.25 -27.00 32.56
C GLY A 589 5.51 -26.77 33.41
N ASP A 590 6.63 -27.38 33.00
CA ASP A 590 7.97 -27.06 33.54
C ASP A 590 8.45 -25.74 32.91
N LEU A 591 8.75 -24.76 33.74
CA LEU A 591 9.18 -23.44 33.29
C LEU A 591 10.71 -23.44 33.13
N PRO A 592 11.24 -23.01 31.98
CA PRO A 592 12.68 -22.98 31.76
C PRO A 592 13.35 -21.96 32.69
N LEU A 593 14.37 -22.40 33.41
CA LEU A 593 15.27 -21.52 34.16
C LEU A 593 16.31 -20.91 33.22
N ARG A 594 16.80 -19.71 33.55
CA ARG A 594 17.98 -19.16 32.86
C ARG A 594 19.24 -19.83 33.40
N ALA A 595 20.30 -19.92 32.58
CA ALA A 595 21.53 -20.66 32.90
C ALA A 595 22.26 -20.22 34.19
N TYR A 596 21.94 -19.05 34.78
CA TYR A 596 22.49 -18.60 36.06
C TYR A 596 21.59 -18.93 37.27
N GLU A 597 20.43 -19.56 37.04
CA GLU A 597 19.45 -19.98 38.04
C GLU A 597 19.50 -21.50 38.29
N ASP A 598 20.36 -22.24 37.58
CA ASP A 598 20.49 -23.72 37.67
C ASP A 598 20.95 -24.22 39.05
N ASN A 599 21.53 -23.34 39.88
CA ASN A 599 21.99 -23.66 41.25
C ASN A 599 20.96 -23.28 42.35
N VAL A 600 19.75 -22.84 41.98
CA VAL A 600 18.69 -22.44 42.93
C VAL A 600 17.56 -23.47 42.91
N ASP A 601 17.01 -23.82 44.08
CA ASP A 601 15.85 -24.72 44.16
C ASP A 601 14.65 -24.10 43.44
N LYS A 602 14.19 -24.76 42.36
CA LYS A 602 13.01 -24.38 41.57
C LYS A 602 11.78 -24.16 42.45
N THR A 603 11.64 -24.96 43.51
CA THR A 603 10.49 -24.93 44.42
C THR A 603 10.46 -23.64 45.23
N GLU A 604 11.63 -23.18 45.69
CA GLU A 604 11.80 -21.92 46.42
C GLU A 604 11.69 -20.71 45.48
N LEU A 605 12.25 -20.81 44.26
CA LEU A 605 12.23 -19.74 43.27
C LEU A 605 10.80 -19.41 42.76
N PHE A 606 9.99 -20.45 42.50
CA PHE A 606 8.63 -20.29 42.01
C PHE A 606 7.61 -20.07 43.12
N GLY A 607 7.74 -20.77 44.26
CA GLY A 607 6.88 -20.58 45.44
C GLY A 607 5.38 -20.47 45.12
N ASP A 608 4.74 -19.46 45.71
CA ASP A 608 3.32 -19.12 45.52
C ASP A 608 3.03 -18.34 44.22
N ARG A 609 4.05 -17.76 43.58
CA ARG A 609 3.93 -16.89 42.40
C ARG A 609 3.24 -17.59 41.24
N ARG A 610 3.46 -18.91 41.09
CA ARG A 610 2.77 -19.73 40.10
C ARG A 610 1.26 -19.76 40.32
N GLY A 611 0.83 -20.00 41.57
CA GLY A 611 -0.58 -20.01 41.94
C GLY A 611 -1.22 -18.64 41.76
N LEU A 612 -0.52 -17.57 42.16
CA LEU A 612 -0.97 -16.19 41.95
C LEU A 612 -1.13 -15.84 40.47
N ALA A 613 -0.19 -16.26 39.61
CA ALA A 613 -0.26 -16.03 38.17
C ALA A 613 -1.43 -16.79 37.52
N LEU A 614 -1.65 -18.05 37.90
CA LEU A 614 -2.79 -18.85 37.41
C LEU A 614 -4.13 -18.27 37.88
N ALA A 615 -4.22 -17.80 39.13
CA ALA A 615 -5.41 -17.14 39.65
C ALA A 615 -5.70 -15.82 38.91
N ALA A 616 -4.67 -15.03 38.61
CA ALA A 616 -4.81 -13.81 37.81
C ALA A 616 -5.32 -14.12 36.39
N ILE A 617 -4.80 -15.17 35.73
CA ILE A 617 -5.29 -15.59 34.41
C ILE A 617 -6.74 -16.06 34.47
N ALA A 618 -7.12 -16.83 35.49
CA ALA A 618 -8.50 -17.29 35.68
C ALA A 618 -9.47 -16.12 35.87
N SER A 619 -9.09 -15.11 36.67
CA SER A 619 -9.85 -13.89 36.86
C SER A 619 -10.03 -13.11 35.53
N VAL A 620 -8.94 -12.96 34.76
CA VAL A 620 -9.01 -12.30 33.44
C VAL A 620 -9.85 -13.08 32.44
N ARG A 621 -9.86 -14.41 32.50
CA ARG A 621 -10.68 -15.26 31.61
C ARG A 621 -12.17 -15.15 31.92
N ALA A 622 -12.54 -15.05 33.20
CA ALA A 622 -13.93 -14.97 33.64
C ALA A 622 -14.58 -13.61 33.31
N ARG A 623 -13.78 -12.54 33.28
CA ARG A 623 -14.18 -11.19 32.87
C ARG A 623 -14.22 -11.04 31.36
#